data_AF-A0A2A3FTA7-F1
#
_entry.id   AF-A0A2A3FTA7-F1
#
_cell.length_a   1.000
_cell.length_b   1.000
_cell.length_c   1.000
_cell.angle_alpha   90.00
_cell.angle_beta   90.00
_cell.angle_gamma   90.00
#
_symmetry.space_group_name_H-M   'P 1'
#
loop_
_entity.id
_entity.type
_entity.pdbx_description
1 polymer ?
#
loop_
_entity_poly.entity_id
_entity_poly.type
_entity_poly.pdbx_seq_one_letter_code
_entity_poly.pdbx_strand_id
1 'polypeptide(L)'
;MMEDPGSVLDAFAHLLRGVMHRAGALQHVLATSAFVDDDAAQMLEVTRRQRHTRQSRIVRALARRKMLRTGLTQPKATDIVYTVMSPEVFRILTVERGWSEDEYEAWLARTLRTQLLPPAPVGMRAGSAPSPLRLRTSSLEREENLSARVEELRIRDTSRYRRTSGLSSLHD
;
A
#
# COMPACT_ATOMS: atom_id res chain seq x y z
N MET A 1 -0.98 20.15 13.30
CA MET A 1 -2.25 19.45 13.01
C MET A 1 -1.95 17.97 13.07
N MET A 2 -2.58 17.22 13.99
CA MET A 2 -2.31 15.79 14.17
C MET A 2 -2.92 15.05 12.97
N GLU A 3 -2.08 14.50 12.11
CA GLU A 3 -2.49 13.69 10.95
C GLU A 3 -3.33 12.51 11.44
N ASP A 4 -4.51 12.29 10.81
CA ASP A 4 -5.39 11.17 11.15
C ASP A 4 -4.61 9.85 10.98
N PRO A 5 -4.47 9.01 12.02
CA PRO A 5 -3.77 7.74 11.88
C PRO A 5 -4.43 6.83 10.83
N GLY A 6 -5.73 6.99 10.59
CA GLY A 6 -6.43 6.34 9.49
C GLY A 6 -5.87 6.74 8.13
N SER A 7 -5.72 8.04 7.86
CA SER A 7 -5.22 8.54 6.58
C SER A 7 -3.79 8.08 6.28
N VAL A 8 -2.93 7.94 7.31
CA VAL A 8 -1.57 7.39 7.14
C VAL A 8 -1.62 5.94 6.68
N LEU A 9 -2.51 5.13 7.25
CA LEU A 9 -2.67 3.73 6.86
C LEU A 9 -3.26 3.57 5.46
N ASP A 10 -4.17 4.46 5.06
CA ASP A 10 -4.72 4.46 3.70
C ASP A 10 -3.65 4.79 2.65
N ALA A 11 -2.89 5.86 2.88
CA ALA A 11 -1.78 6.23 2.01
C ALA A 11 -0.74 5.09 1.92
N PHE A 12 -0.52 4.39 3.02
CA PHE A 12 0.38 3.25 3.06
C PHE A 12 -0.16 2.04 2.29
N ALA A 13 -1.46 1.74 2.40
CA ALA A 13 -2.11 0.69 1.61
C ALA A 13 -2.04 1.00 0.10
N HIS A 14 -2.28 2.25 -0.27
CA HIS A 14 -2.16 2.72 -1.65
C HIS A 14 -0.75 2.54 -2.23
N LEU A 15 0.27 2.95 -1.46
CA LEU A 15 1.67 2.74 -1.83
C LEU A 15 1.97 1.25 -2.01
N LEU A 16 1.51 0.40 -1.09
CA LEU A 16 1.74 -1.03 -1.17
C LEU A 16 1.08 -1.64 -2.40
N ARG A 17 -0.16 -1.25 -2.72
CA ARG A 17 -0.87 -1.75 -3.91
C ARG A 17 -0.02 -1.55 -5.16
N GLY A 18 0.53 -0.35 -5.36
CA GLY A 18 1.43 -0.08 -6.49
C GLY A 18 2.73 -0.90 -6.48
N VAL A 19 3.30 -1.18 -5.30
CA VAL A 19 4.48 -2.06 -5.18
C VAL A 19 4.13 -3.50 -5.56
N MET A 20 3.01 -4.02 -5.08
CA MET A 20 2.58 -5.39 -5.35
C MET A 20 2.16 -5.60 -6.79
N HIS A 21 1.51 -4.62 -7.42
CA HIS A 21 1.22 -4.64 -8.85
C HIS A 21 2.48 -4.90 -9.69
N ARG A 22 3.58 -4.19 -9.38
CA ARG A 22 4.83 -4.29 -10.15
C ARG A 22 5.70 -5.47 -9.77
N ALA A 23 5.72 -5.87 -8.50
CA ALA A 23 6.71 -6.81 -7.98
C ALA A 23 6.11 -8.12 -7.45
N GLY A 24 4.79 -8.24 -7.30
CA GLY A 24 4.13 -9.39 -6.68
C GLY A 24 4.40 -10.69 -7.41
N ALA A 25 4.30 -10.69 -8.75
CA ALA A 25 4.60 -11.86 -9.57
C ALA A 25 6.07 -12.29 -9.45
N LEU A 26 7.01 -11.34 -9.49
CA LEU A 26 8.44 -11.63 -9.32
C LEU A 26 8.74 -12.20 -7.93
N GLN A 27 8.10 -11.66 -6.89
CA GLN A 27 8.26 -12.18 -5.53
C GLN A 27 7.68 -13.59 -5.38
N HIS A 28 6.61 -13.91 -6.10
CA HIS A 28 6.09 -15.28 -6.15
C HIS A 28 7.07 -16.22 -6.85
N VAL A 29 7.60 -15.85 -8.01
CA VAL A 29 8.61 -16.64 -8.74
C VAL A 29 9.82 -16.89 -7.85
N LEU A 30 10.37 -15.85 -7.20
CA LEU A 30 11.48 -15.97 -6.26
C LEU A 30 11.16 -16.95 -5.12
N ALA A 31 9.96 -16.86 -4.54
CA ALA A 31 9.53 -17.76 -3.48
C ALA A 31 9.38 -19.21 -3.95
N THR A 32 8.94 -19.46 -5.18
CA THR A 32 8.85 -20.80 -5.76
C THR A 32 10.21 -21.37 -6.18
N SER A 33 11.12 -20.54 -6.68
CA SER A 33 12.47 -20.97 -7.06
C SER A 33 13.31 -21.36 -5.83
N ALA A 34 13.10 -20.68 -4.70
CA ALA A 34 13.80 -20.96 -3.44
C ALA A 34 13.64 -22.40 -2.90
N PHE A 35 12.71 -23.21 -3.43
CA PHE A 35 12.59 -24.62 -3.06
C PHE A 35 13.66 -25.51 -3.68
N VAL A 36 14.32 -25.06 -4.75
CA VAL A 36 15.27 -25.88 -5.54
C VAL A 36 16.56 -25.14 -5.89
N ASP A 37 16.68 -23.86 -5.52
CA ASP A 37 17.82 -22.99 -5.83
C ASP A 37 18.24 -22.22 -4.57
N ASP A 38 19.46 -22.48 -4.10
CA ASP A 38 20.02 -21.90 -2.88
C ASP A 38 20.29 -20.39 -3.00
N ASP A 39 20.65 -19.90 -4.19
CA ASP A 39 20.85 -18.46 -4.42
C ASP A 39 19.50 -17.73 -4.39
N ALA A 40 18.46 -18.35 -4.97
CA ALA A 40 17.08 -17.85 -4.84
C ALA A 40 16.61 -17.85 -3.37
N ALA A 41 16.93 -18.89 -2.60
CA ALA A 41 16.60 -18.94 -1.17
C ALA A 41 17.29 -17.83 -0.36
N GLN A 42 18.57 -17.58 -0.61
CA GLN A 42 19.31 -16.48 0.00
C GLN A 42 18.72 -15.12 -0.36
N MET A 43 18.40 -14.90 -1.64
CA MET A 43 17.80 -13.66 -2.11
C MET A 43 16.39 -13.44 -1.52
N LEU A 44 15.61 -14.51 -1.37
CA LEU A 44 14.30 -14.47 -0.72
C LEU A 44 14.42 -14.02 0.75
N GLU A 45 15.40 -14.55 1.48
CA GLU A 45 15.64 -14.18 2.88
C GLU A 45 16.06 -12.71 3.02
N VAL A 46 16.96 -12.23 2.14
CA VAL A 46 17.32 -10.81 2.07
C VAL A 46 16.08 -9.95 1.81
N THR A 47 15.24 -10.35 0.85
CA THR A 47 14.01 -9.63 0.49
C THR A 47 13.01 -9.59 1.64
N ARG A 48 12.79 -10.72 2.33
CA ARG A 48 11.92 -10.83 3.51
C ARG A 48 12.40 -9.94 4.65
N ARG A 49 13.71 -9.97 4.95
CA ARG A 49 14.31 -9.11 5.97
C ARG A 49 14.15 -7.63 5.65
N GLN A 50 14.46 -7.22 4.41
CA GLN A 50 14.28 -5.83 3.98
C GLN A 50 12.81 -5.38 4.08
N ARG A 51 11.87 -6.23 3.64
CA ARG A 51 10.43 -5.98 3.74
C ARG A 51 10.00 -5.79 5.19
N HIS A 52 10.36 -6.72 6.07
CA HIS A 52 10.08 -6.64 7.50
C HIS A 52 10.64 -5.35 8.12
N THR A 53 11.89 -5.00 7.82
CA THR A 53 12.49 -3.73 8.29
C THR A 53 11.70 -2.52 7.81
N ARG A 54 11.32 -2.45 6.52
CA ARG A 54 10.55 -1.32 5.97
C ARG A 54 9.17 -1.21 6.64
N GLN A 55 8.46 -2.33 6.78
CA GLN A 55 7.13 -2.39 7.40
C GLN A 55 7.15 -2.09 8.90
N SER A 56 8.22 -2.43 9.61
CA SER A 56 8.37 -2.07 11.03
C SER A 56 8.39 -0.55 11.27
N ARG A 57 8.72 0.27 10.25
CA ARG A 57 8.82 1.73 10.36
C ARG A 57 7.46 2.38 10.60
N ILE A 58 6.42 1.93 9.91
CA ILE A 58 5.07 2.47 10.11
C ILE A 58 4.55 2.12 11.51
N VAL A 59 4.77 0.89 11.96
CA VAL A 59 4.37 0.46 13.30
C VAL A 59 5.10 1.25 14.38
N ARG A 60 6.41 1.49 14.19
CA ARG A 60 7.20 2.34 15.11
C ARG A 60 6.67 3.77 15.17
N ALA A 61 6.25 4.33 14.03
CA ALA A 61 5.66 5.68 13.99
C ALA A 61 4.34 5.74 14.77
N LEU A 62 3.45 4.75 14.57
CA LEU A 62 2.19 4.64 15.32
C LEU A 62 2.42 4.45 16.83
N ALA A 63 3.36 3.58 17.20
CA ALA A 63 3.71 3.32 18.60
C ALA A 63 4.24 4.58 19.31
N ARG A 64 5.15 5.32 18.68
CA ARG A 64 5.70 6.59 19.22
C ARG A 64 4.62 7.63 19.47
N ARG A 65 3.57 7.64 18.66
CA ARG A 65 2.42 8.54 18.78
C ARG A 65 1.31 7.99 19.70
N LYS A 66 1.53 6.84 20.35
CA LYS A 66 0.52 6.14 21.18
C LYS A 66 -0.80 5.87 20.43
N MET A 67 -0.69 5.60 19.13
CA MET A 67 -1.84 5.36 18.24
C MET A 67 -2.19 3.88 18.07
N LEU A 68 -1.40 2.96 18.63
CA LEU A 68 -1.73 1.54 18.62
C LEU A 68 -2.92 1.25 19.54
N ARG A 69 -3.76 0.29 19.18
CA ARG A 69 -4.87 -0.18 20.02
C ARG A 69 -4.34 -0.64 21.38
N THR A 70 -5.14 -0.44 22.43
CA THR A 70 -4.83 -0.90 23.79
C THR A 70 -4.49 -2.40 23.81
N GLY A 71 -3.39 -2.76 24.46
CA GLY A 71 -2.91 -4.14 24.57
C GLY A 71 -2.11 -4.66 23.37
N LEU A 72 -1.99 -3.89 22.28
CA LEU A 72 -1.18 -4.29 21.12
C LEU A 72 0.26 -3.79 21.25
N THR A 73 1.19 -4.73 21.34
CA THR A 73 2.62 -4.42 21.41
C THR A 73 3.19 -4.11 20.02
N GLN A 74 4.27 -3.31 19.96
CA GLN A 74 4.94 -2.98 18.71
C GLN A 74 5.43 -4.22 17.92
N PRO A 75 6.04 -5.26 18.55
CA PRO A 75 6.40 -6.48 17.84
C PRO A 75 5.19 -7.17 17.21
N LYS A 76 4.09 -7.33 17.96
CA LYS A 76 2.88 -7.98 17.43
C LYS A 76 2.20 -7.19 16.34
N ALA A 77 2.16 -5.86 16.46
CA ALA A 77 1.71 -5.00 15.36
C ALA A 77 2.59 -5.14 14.11
N THR A 78 3.90 -5.35 14.27
CA THR A 78 4.81 -5.59 13.14
C THR A 78 4.56 -6.94 12.49
N ASP A 79 4.34 -8.01 13.27
CA ASP A 79 3.97 -9.33 12.75
C ASP A 79 2.67 -9.25 11.92
N ILE A 80 1.66 -8.53 12.41
CA ILE A 80 0.40 -8.30 11.69
C ILE A 80 0.66 -7.62 10.36
N VAL A 81 1.34 -6.46 10.38
CA VAL A 81 1.65 -5.69 9.17
C VAL A 81 2.44 -6.53 8.17
N TYR A 82 3.46 -7.25 8.64
CA TYR A 82 4.30 -8.12 7.80
C TYR A 82 3.51 -9.23 7.10
N THR A 83 2.53 -9.79 7.82
CA THR A 83 1.69 -10.87 7.31
C THR A 83 0.65 -10.36 6.32
N VAL A 84 -0.16 -9.35 6.68
CA VAL A 84 -1.27 -8.90 5.83
C VAL A 84 -0.81 -8.19 4.56
N MET A 85 0.41 -7.65 4.58
CA MET A 85 1.06 -7.02 3.43
C MET A 85 1.96 -7.99 2.64
N SER A 86 1.83 -9.30 2.86
CA SER A 86 2.69 -10.25 2.18
C SER A 86 2.29 -10.43 0.71
N PRO A 87 3.25 -10.76 -0.17
CA PRO A 87 2.99 -11.05 -1.58
C PRO A 87 2.06 -12.25 -1.75
N GLU A 88 2.10 -13.20 -0.81
CA GLU A 88 1.22 -14.36 -0.78
C GLU A 88 -0.23 -13.94 -0.54
N VAL A 89 -0.50 -13.04 0.41
CA VAL A 89 -1.84 -12.49 0.65
C VAL A 89 -2.34 -11.70 -0.57
N PHE A 90 -1.48 -10.88 -1.18
CA PHE A 90 -1.81 -10.18 -2.41
C PHE A 90 -2.20 -11.17 -3.52
N ARG A 91 -1.37 -12.17 -3.80
CA ARG A 91 -1.61 -13.18 -4.85
C ARG A 91 -2.90 -13.97 -4.60
N ILE A 92 -3.15 -14.39 -3.36
CA ILE A 92 -4.40 -15.09 -3.02
C ILE A 92 -5.59 -14.20 -3.38
N LEU A 93 -5.63 -12.94 -2.94
CA LEU A 93 -6.79 -12.09 -3.16
C LEU A 93 -6.95 -11.67 -4.63
N THR A 94 -5.88 -11.26 -5.31
CA THR A 94 -5.99 -10.70 -6.67
C THR A 94 -5.97 -11.78 -7.76
N VAL A 95 -5.15 -12.81 -7.61
CA VAL A 95 -5.00 -13.86 -8.64
C VAL A 95 -5.95 -15.03 -8.39
N GLU A 96 -5.97 -15.58 -7.18
CA GLU A 96 -6.80 -16.78 -6.91
C GLU A 96 -8.27 -16.44 -6.65
N ARG A 97 -8.54 -15.31 -6.01
CA ARG A 97 -9.90 -14.85 -5.69
C ARG A 97 -10.42 -13.79 -6.65
N GLY A 98 -9.60 -13.33 -7.59
CA GLY A 98 -10.00 -12.45 -8.69
C GLY A 98 -10.35 -11.02 -8.27
N TRP A 99 -9.87 -10.55 -7.11
CA TRP A 99 -10.09 -9.17 -6.69
C TRP A 99 -9.32 -8.20 -7.58
N SER A 100 -9.94 -7.09 -7.90
CA SER A 100 -9.24 -5.93 -8.43
C SER A 100 -8.25 -5.36 -7.40
N GLU A 101 -7.28 -4.60 -7.88
CA GLU A 101 -6.29 -3.97 -6.99
C GLU A 101 -6.92 -2.94 -6.05
N ASP A 102 -8.00 -2.29 -6.48
CA ASP A 102 -8.75 -1.34 -5.65
C ASP A 102 -9.49 -2.04 -4.52
N GLU A 103 -10.05 -3.23 -4.78
CA GLU A 103 -10.65 -4.06 -3.74
C GLU A 103 -9.61 -4.53 -2.72
N TYR A 104 -8.42 -4.92 -3.19
CA TYR A 104 -7.29 -5.25 -2.33
C TYR A 104 -6.85 -4.05 -1.47
N GLU A 105 -6.68 -2.86 -2.07
CA GLU A 105 -6.30 -1.64 -1.35
C GLU A 105 -7.30 -1.29 -0.25
N ALA A 106 -8.59 -1.24 -0.60
CA ALA A 106 -9.66 -0.90 0.34
C ALA A 106 -9.75 -1.91 1.49
N TRP A 107 -9.59 -3.19 1.18
CA TRP A 107 -9.55 -4.24 2.19
C TRP A 107 -8.32 -4.14 3.09
N LEU A 108 -7.14 -3.88 2.53
CA LEU A 108 -5.90 -3.78 3.28
C LEU A 108 -5.95 -2.59 4.24
N ALA A 109 -6.38 -1.42 3.76
CA ALA A 109 -6.53 -0.22 4.57
C ALA A 109 -7.47 -0.46 5.76
N ARG A 110 -8.65 -1.04 5.50
CA ARG A 110 -9.61 -1.42 6.54
C ARG A 110 -9.01 -2.42 7.53
N THR A 111 -8.35 -3.47 7.03
CA THR A 111 -7.74 -4.51 7.86
C THR A 111 -6.67 -3.93 8.78
N LEU A 112 -5.77 -3.09 8.26
CA LEU A 112 -4.74 -2.41 9.04
C LEU A 112 -5.36 -1.49 10.10
N ARG A 113 -6.36 -0.68 9.74
CA ARG A 113 -7.05 0.19 10.70
C ARG A 113 -7.68 -0.62 11.84
N THR A 114 -8.42 -1.68 11.52
CA THR A 114 -9.10 -2.53 12.51
C THR A 114 -8.11 -3.26 13.42
N GLN A 115 -7.00 -3.73 12.89
CA GLN A 115 -6.03 -4.50 13.68
C GLN A 115 -5.10 -3.61 14.50
N LEU A 116 -4.75 -2.41 14.01
CA LEU A 116 -3.70 -1.58 14.59
C LEU A 116 -4.22 -0.43 15.44
N LEU A 117 -5.37 0.16 15.12
CA LEU A 117 -5.84 1.38 15.77
C LEU A 117 -6.95 1.08 16.80
N PRO A 118 -7.15 1.96 17.79
CA PRO A 118 -8.35 1.96 18.62
C PRO A 118 -9.62 2.03 17.75
N PRO A 119 -10.73 1.42 18.19
CA PRO A 119 -12.01 1.58 17.49
C PRO A 119 -12.36 3.06 17.42
N ALA A 120 -12.86 3.51 16.26
CA ALA A 120 -13.38 4.86 16.13
C ALA A 120 -14.50 5.09 17.16
N PRO A 121 -14.58 6.27 17.81
CA PRO A 121 -15.68 6.58 18.71
C PRO A 121 -17.02 6.36 18.02
N VAL A 122 -17.96 5.70 18.71
CA VAL A 122 -19.24 5.21 18.16
C VAL A 122 -20.14 6.32 17.58
N GLY A 123 -19.80 7.61 17.73
CA GLY A 123 -20.55 8.76 17.22
C GLY A 123 -20.23 9.22 15.79
N MET A 124 -19.28 8.60 15.07
CA MET A 124 -18.86 9.04 13.73
C MET A 124 -19.09 7.99 12.65
N ARG A 125 -20.24 7.30 12.70
CA ARG A 125 -20.74 6.54 11.54
C ARG A 125 -21.47 7.48 10.58
N ALA A 126 -20.69 8.30 9.87
CA ALA A 126 -21.19 8.94 8.67
C ALA A 126 -21.22 7.89 7.54
N GLY A 127 -22.42 7.65 6.99
CA GLY A 127 -22.60 7.05 5.68
C GLY A 127 -22.49 5.54 5.63
N SER A 128 -23.62 4.91 5.30
CA SER A 128 -23.78 3.52 4.88
C SER A 128 -22.54 2.98 4.15
N ALA A 129 -21.91 1.95 4.72
CA ALA A 129 -20.92 1.16 4.01
C ALA A 129 -21.61 0.53 2.78
N PRO A 130 -21.02 0.58 1.58
CA PRO A 130 -21.56 -0.22 0.49
C PRO A 130 -21.40 -1.69 0.90
N SER A 131 -22.51 -2.42 0.94
CA SER A 131 -22.49 -3.88 0.99
C SER A 131 -21.58 -4.39 -0.12
N PRO A 132 -20.69 -5.37 0.12
CA PRO A 132 -19.66 -5.78 -0.83
C PRO A 132 -20.18 -6.53 -2.07
N LEU A 133 -21.45 -6.40 -2.43
CA LEU A 133 -22.04 -7.02 -3.61
C LEU A 133 -23.01 -6.04 -4.27
N ARG A 134 -22.67 -5.67 -5.51
CA ARG A 134 -23.29 -4.70 -6.43
C ARG A 134 -22.73 -3.29 -6.29
N LEU A 135 -21.91 -2.90 -7.27
CA LEU A 135 -22.26 -1.88 -8.25
C LEU A 135 -21.46 -2.17 -9.53
N ARG A 136 -22.09 -2.91 -10.45
CA ARG A 136 -21.76 -2.79 -11.87
C ARG A 136 -22.11 -1.36 -12.32
N THR A 137 -21.38 -0.89 -13.32
CA THR A 137 -21.53 0.35 -14.11
C THR A 137 -21.09 1.68 -13.46
N SER A 138 -19.80 2.04 -13.63
CA SER A 138 -19.32 3.44 -13.88
C SER A 138 -17.81 3.52 -14.25
N SER A 139 -17.21 2.45 -14.82
CA SER A 139 -15.76 2.39 -15.11
C SER A 139 -15.31 3.44 -16.12
N LEU A 140 -16.10 3.67 -17.17
CA LEU A 140 -15.68 4.47 -18.31
C LEU A 140 -15.59 5.97 -18.00
N GLU A 141 -16.53 6.51 -17.22
CA GLU A 141 -16.55 7.94 -16.87
C GLU A 141 -15.48 8.33 -15.84
N ARG A 142 -15.03 7.36 -15.02
CA ARG A 142 -13.97 7.60 -14.02
C ARG A 142 -12.57 7.48 -14.61
N GLU A 143 -12.38 6.58 -15.58
CA GLU A 143 -11.10 6.41 -16.28
C GLU A 143 -10.74 7.64 -17.12
N GLU A 144 -11.72 8.25 -17.80
CA GLU A 144 -11.50 9.43 -18.64
C GLU A 144 -11.11 10.68 -17.81
N ASN A 145 -11.75 10.86 -16.65
CA ASN A 145 -11.45 11.97 -15.73
C ASN A 145 -10.11 11.78 -14.99
N LEU A 146 -9.73 10.53 -14.69
CA LEU A 146 -8.46 10.22 -14.03
C LEU A 146 -7.27 10.36 -14.98
N SER A 147 -7.42 9.93 -16.24
CA SER A 147 -6.40 10.08 -17.29
C SER A 147 -6.04 11.56 -17.52
N ALA A 148 -7.06 12.42 -17.63
CA ALA A 148 -6.86 13.87 -17.79
C ALA A 148 -6.10 14.50 -16.61
N ARG A 149 -6.34 14.03 -15.37
CA ARG A 149 -5.70 14.58 -14.16
C ARG A 149 -4.28 14.08 -13.96
N VAL A 150 -3.97 12.85 -14.37
CA VAL A 150 -2.59 12.32 -14.36
C VAL A 150 -1.72 13.05 -15.37
N GLU A 151 -2.26 13.36 -16.55
CA GLU A 151 -1.51 14.10 -17.57
C GLU A 151 -1.26 15.56 -17.15
N GLU A 152 -2.23 16.23 -16.51
CA GLU A 152 -2.02 17.57 -15.94
C GLU A 152 -0.92 17.61 -14.85
N LEU A 153 -0.80 16.56 -14.04
CA LEU A 153 0.24 16.45 -13.01
C LEU A 153 1.61 16.22 -13.64
N ARG A 154 1.68 15.40 -14.69
CA ARG A 154 2.91 15.14 -15.45
C ARG A 154 3.43 16.39 -16.16
N ILE A 155 2.55 17.21 -16.75
CA ILE A 155 2.90 18.48 -17.40
C ILE A 155 3.39 19.53 -16.38
N ARG A 156 2.78 19.56 -15.19
CA ARG A 156 3.21 20.46 -14.10
C ARG A 156 4.59 20.08 -13.53
N ASP A 157 4.87 18.79 -13.38
CA ASP A 157 6.17 18.33 -12.83
C ASP A 157 7.33 18.54 -13.81
N THR A 158 7.11 18.32 -15.11
CA THR A 158 8.12 18.59 -16.14
C THR A 158 8.43 20.09 -16.28
N SER A 159 7.42 20.95 -16.12
CA SER A 159 7.60 22.42 -16.06
C SER A 159 8.30 22.91 -14.79
N ARG A 160 8.26 22.14 -13.70
CA ARG A 160 8.95 22.44 -12.44
C ARG A 160 10.40 22.01 -12.51
N TYR A 161 10.67 20.82 -13.06
CA TYR A 161 12.03 20.31 -13.27
C TYR A 161 12.84 21.20 -14.21
N ARG A 162 12.24 21.71 -15.30
CA ARG A 162 12.91 22.61 -16.25
C ARG A 162 13.17 24.03 -15.68
N ARG A 163 12.47 24.43 -14.61
CA ARG A 163 12.68 25.72 -13.92
C ARG A 163 13.71 25.65 -12.79
N THR A 164 13.87 24.48 -12.14
CA THR A 164 14.83 24.28 -11.04
C THR A 164 16.18 23.76 -11.51
N SER A 165 16.20 23.02 -12.61
CA SER A 165 17.44 22.58 -13.26
C SER A 165 17.85 23.68 -14.24
N GLY A 166 18.71 24.60 -13.80
CA GLY A 166 19.26 25.70 -14.61
C GLY A 166 20.13 25.25 -15.77
N LEU A 167 19.58 24.43 -16.69
CA LEU A 167 20.17 24.14 -17.99
C LEU A 167 19.94 25.35 -18.89
N SER A 168 20.68 26.42 -18.63
CA SER A 168 21.00 27.39 -19.66
C SER A 168 21.83 26.66 -20.70
N SER A 169 21.30 26.63 -21.93
CA SER A 169 22.01 26.23 -23.14
C SER A 169 23.34 26.98 -23.20
N LEU A 170 24.45 26.24 -23.26
CA LEU A 170 25.69 26.74 -23.84
C LEU A 170 25.76 26.11 -25.23
N HIS A 171 25.33 26.91 -26.20
CA HIS A 171 25.74 26.78 -27.58
C HIS A 171 26.99 27.66 -27.72
N ASP A 172 28.12 27.04 -28.03
CA ASP A 172 29.06 27.45 -29.07
C ASP A 172 30.03 26.28 -29.32
#